data_AF-A0A3P5Y5J5-F1
#
_entry.id   AF-A0A3P5Y5J5-F1
#
_cell.length_a   1.000
_cell.length_b   1.000
_cell.length_c   1.000
_cell.angle_alpha   90.00
_cell.angle_beta   90.00
_cell.angle_gamma   90.00
#
_symmetry.space_group_name_H-M   'P 1'
#
loop_
_entity.id
_entity.type
_entity.pdbx_description
1 polymer ?
#
loop_
_entity_poly.entity_id
_entity_poly.type
_entity_poly.pdbx_seq_one_letter_code
_entity_poly.pdbx_strand_id
1 'polypeptide(L)'
;MTTKKKSLLGIGYLSVAMLGASLLMAKPVSAEEMSESGDQVMRLVTQTGNNGVVEVIGVAENGEERILGSTQDPYFKGRDDGYDAGYQDGQKLGAPEEPENDSPQPESNPYNHDQQNKGLYDSGYRDNYYAGYRNGWDDNHYIWSTLKTVWNIITYYLGYSN
;
A
#
# COMPACT_ATOMS: atom_id res chain seq x y z
N MET A 1 -18.93 -60.44 -23.11
CA MET A 1 -17.94 -60.15 -22.04
C MET A 1 -17.36 -58.77 -22.33
N THR A 2 -17.73 -57.74 -21.55
CA THR A 2 -17.35 -56.34 -21.81
C THR A 2 -16.36 -55.86 -20.74
N THR A 3 -15.23 -55.29 -21.15
CA THR A 3 -14.17 -54.81 -20.25
C THR A 3 -14.38 -53.34 -19.90
N LYS A 4 -14.55 -53.04 -18.60
CA LYS A 4 -14.60 -51.67 -18.06
C LYS A 4 -13.19 -51.09 -17.93
N LYS A 5 -12.95 -49.90 -18.50
CA LYS A 5 -11.75 -49.08 -18.21
C LYS A 5 -11.99 -48.27 -16.94
N LYS A 6 -11.09 -48.34 -15.96
CA LYS A 6 -11.09 -47.49 -14.75
C LYS A 6 -10.28 -46.22 -15.05
N SER A 7 -10.88 -45.06 -14.85
CA SER A 7 -10.26 -43.75 -15.11
C SER A 7 -9.15 -43.45 -14.11
N LEU A 8 -8.02 -42.97 -14.63
CA LEU A 8 -6.97 -42.25 -13.92
C LEU A 8 -7.55 -40.94 -13.38
N LEU A 9 -7.88 -40.88 -12.09
CA LEU A 9 -8.20 -39.62 -11.42
C LEU A 9 -7.58 -39.67 -10.03
N GLY A 10 -6.51 -38.90 -9.83
CA GLY A 10 -5.90 -38.82 -8.49
C GLY A 10 -4.51 -38.20 -8.35
N ILE A 11 -3.89 -37.64 -9.40
CA ILE A 11 -2.52 -37.11 -9.30
C ILE A 11 -2.47 -35.59 -9.04
N GLY A 12 -3.53 -34.84 -9.36
CA GLY A 12 -3.53 -33.37 -9.26
C GLY A 12 -3.64 -32.77 -7.85
N TYR A 13 -4.15 -33.51 -6.86
CA TYR A 13 -4.38 -32.97 -5.51
C TYR A 13 -3.23 -33.23 -4.52
N LEU A 14 -2.27 -34.09 -4.87
CA LEU A 14 -1.17 -34.44 -3.97
C LEU A 14 -0.07 -33.35 -3.94
N SER A 15 0.05 -32.55 -5.00
CA SER A 15 1.10 -31.53 -5.17
C SER A 15 0.89 -30.28 -4.31
N VAL A 16 -0.35 -29.86 -4.10
CA VAL A 16 -0.66 -28.66 -3.29
C VAL A 16 -0.38 -28.90 -1.80
N ALA A 17 -0.66 -30.11 -1.29
CA ALA A 17 -0.45 -30.45 0.12
C ALA A 17 1.03 -30.54 0.50
N MET A 18 1.90 -31.03 -0.40
CA MET A 18 3.34 -31.11 -0.13
C MET A 18 4.06 -29.75 -0.16
N LEU A 19 3.56 -28.75 -0.89
CA LEU A 19 4.12 -27.39 -0.90
C LEU A 19 3.90 -26.65 0.43
N GLY A 20 2.76 -26.89 1.11
CA GLY A 20 2.46 -26.26 2.40
C GLY A 20 3.40 -26.68 3.53
N ALA A 21 3.86 -27.93 3.54
CA ALA A 21 4.75 -28.44 4.59
C ALA A 21 6.19 -27.90 4.48
N SER A 22 6.68 -27.67 3.26
CA SER A 22 8.03 -27.12 3.02
C SER A 22 8.16 -25.64 3.37
N LEU A 23 7.08 -24.86 3.23
CA LEU A 23 7.03 -23.45 3.68
C LEU A 23 7.12 -23.32 5.21
N LEU A 24 6.53 -24.25 5.96
CA LEU A 24 6.55 -24.25 7.44
C LEU A 24 7.92 -24.64 8.04
N MET A 25 8.78 -25.32 7.28
CA MET A 25 10.13 -25.70 7.72
C MET A 25 11.22 -24.73 7.24
N ALA A 26 10.87 -23.72 6.44
CA ALA A 26 11.74 -22.60 6.14
C ALA A 26 11.94 -21.79 7.43
N LYS A 27 13.11 -21.98 8.02
CA LYS A 27 13.64 -21.25 9.17
C LYS A 27 13.39 -19.74 8.96
N PRO A 28 12.89 -18.99 9.95
CA PRO A 28 12.74 -17.56 9.79
C PRO A 28 14.11 -16.96 9.49
N VAL A 29 14.24 -16.27 8.35
CA VAL A 29 15.42 -15.46 8.06
C VAL A 29 15.39 -14.31 9.06
N SER A 30 16.37 -14.32 9.97
CA SER A 30 16.69 -13.16 10.78
C SER A 30 17.10 -12.04 9.82
N ALA A 31 16.23 -11.06 9.64
CA ALA A 31 16.58 -9.82 8.97
C ALA A 31 17.51 -9.07 9.93
N GLU A 32 18.82 -9.29 9.77
CA GLU A 32 19.82 -8.42 10.36
C GLU A 32 19.80 -7.13 9.56
N GLU A 33 19.22 -6.10 10.17
CA GLU A 33 19.12 -4.75 9.63
C GLU A 33 20.54 -4.21 9.42
N MET A 34 20.95 -4.11 8.15
CA MET A 34 22.10 -3.29 7.78
C MET A 34 21.73 -1.83 8.03
N SER A 35 22.16 -1.34 9.18
CA SER A 35 22.14 0.06 9.55
C SER A 35 23.18 0.84 8.76
N GLU A 36 22.73 1.63 7.79
CA GLU A 36 23.37 2.85 7.26
C GLU A 36 22.25 3.57 6.48
N SER A 37 21.81 4.79 6.75
CA SER A 37 22.49 5.96 7.27
C SER A 37 21.44 7.01 7.69
N GLY A 38 21.55 7.56 8.90
CA GLY A 38 21.30 8.99 9.15
C GLY A 38 19.85 9.50 9.27
N ASP A 39 19.09 9.03 10.25
CA ASP A 39 18.43 9.87 11.28
C ASP A 39 17.85 8.89 12.33
N GLN A 40 18.31 8.97 13.59
CA GLN A 40 18.05 7.93 14.60
C GLN A 40 16.65 8.08 15.21
N VAL A 41 15.61 7.87 14.40
CA VAL A 41 14.23 7.71 14.89
C VAL A 41 14.00 6.24 15.18
N MET A 42 14.08 5.87 16.47
CA MET A 42 13.92 4.47 16.89
C MET A 42 12.46 4.04 17.03
N ARG A 43 11.55 5.00 17.20
CA ARG A 43 10.13 4.70 17.39
C ARG A 43 9.26 5.78 16.77
N LEU A 44 8.42 5.38 15.82
CA LEU A 44 7.31 6.19 15.32
C LEU A 44 6.08 5.96 16.22
N VAL A 45 5.48 7.05 16.68
CA VAL A 45 4.22 7.02 17.43
C VAL A 45 3.22 7.89 16.69
N THR A 46 2.08 7.31 16.31
CA THR A 46 0.94 8.08 15.81
C THR A 46 0.03 8.40 16.99
N GLN A 47 -0.23 9.68 17.24
CA GLN A 47 -1.19 10.15 18.24
C GLN A 47 -2.36 10.83 17.56
N THR A 48 -3.58 10.48 17.97
CA THR A 48 -4.80 11.16 17.53
C THR A 48 -5.33 11.98 18.70
N GLY A 49 -5.30 13.30 18.56
CA GLY A 49 -5.85 14.23 19.54
C GLY A 49 -7.38 14.19 19.57
N ASN A 50 -7.97 14.65 20.67
CA ASN A 50 -9.44 14.73 20.84
C ASN A 50 -10.14 15.64 19.81
N ASN A 51 -9.38 16.48 19.11
CA ASN A 51 -9.82 17.35 18.03
C ASN A 51 -9.69 16.72 16.63
N GLY A 52 -9.32 15.43 16.54
CA GLY A 52 -9.14 14.73 15.27
C GLY A 52 -7.80 15.03 14.57
N VAL A 53 -6.91 15.80 15.19
CA VAL A 53 -5.56 16.01 14.67
C VAL A 53 -4.75 14.73 14.84
N VAL A 54 -4.10 14.29 13.78
CA VAL A 54 -3.21 13.12 13.81
C VAL A 54 -1.77 13.63 13.67
N GLU A 55 -0.92 13.24 14.62
CA GLU A 55 0.49 13.60 14.64
C GLU A 55 1.35 12.34 14.62
N VAL A 56 2.39 12.37 13.79
CA VAL A 56 3.44 11.36 13.72
C VAL A 56 4.63 11.91 14.49
N ILE A 57 4.95 11.28 15.61
CA ILE A 57 6.02 11.66 16.52
C ILE A 57 7.15 10.65 16.37
N GLY A 58 8.34 11.14 16.02
CA GLY A 58 9.58 10.38 16.09
C GLY A 58 10.17 10.50 17.48
N VAL A 59 10.42 9.38 18.14
CA VAL A 59 11.13 9.32 19.43
C VAL A 59 12.54 8.81 19.19
N ALA A 60 13.52 9.67 19.50
CA ALA A 60 14.93 9.34 19.43
C ALA A 60 15.38 8.49 20.63
N GLU A 61 16.57 7.88 20.54
CA GLU A 61 17.13 7.02 21.61
C GLU A 61 17.28 7.74 22.95
N ASN A 62 17.55 9.05 22.91
CA ASN A 62 17.66 9.91 24.09
C ASN A 62 16.29 10.32 24.69
N GLY A 63 15.18 9.83 24.11
CA GLY A 63 13.82 10.16 24.52
C GLY A 63 13.32 11.50 23.98
N GLU A 64 14.04 12.17 23.10
CA GLU A 64 13.55 13.39 22.44
C GLU A 64 12.43 13.05 21.46
N GLU A 65 11.32 13.75 21.61
CA GLU A 65 10.15 13.65 20.74
C GLU A 65 10.17 14.78 19.71
N ARG A 66 10.03 14.42 18.43
CA ARG A 66 9.91 15.38 17.33
C ARG A 66 8.66 15.07 16.52
N ILE A 67 7.84 16.09 16.26
CA ILE A 67 6.72 15.99 15.32
C ILE A 67 7.31 15.89 13.90
N LEU A 68 7.10 14.75 13.25
CA LEU A 68 7.54 14.45 11.89
C LEU A 68 6.45 14.76 10.86
N GLY A 69 5.19 14.74 11.28
CA GLY A 69 4.04 15.16 10.48
C GLY A 69 2.82 15.39 11.34
N SER A 70 1.98 16.35 10.98
CA SER A 70 0.74 16.67 11.69
C SER A 70 -0.31 17.07 10.67
N THR A 71 -1.56 16.62 10.84
CA THR A 71 -2.67 17.05 9.97
C THR A 71 -3.04 18.53 10.15
N GLN A 72 -2.43 19.24 11.10
CA GLN A 72 -2.46 20.69 11.16
C GLN A 72 -1.62 21.35 10.06
N ASP A 73 -0.59 20.67 9.56
CA ASP A 73 0.19 21.15 8.44
C ASP A 73 -0.64 21.01 7.15
N PRO A 74 -0.82 22.09 6.37
CA PRO A 74 -1.58 22.06 5.13
C PRO A 74 -1.11 20.99 4.16
N TYR A 75 0.20 20.72 4.07
CA TYR A 75 0.76 19.69 3.20
C TYR A 75 0.32 18.29 3.62
N PHE A 76 0.48 17.94 4.90
CA PHE A 76 0.07 16.62 5.39
C PHE A 76 -1.44 16.43 5.33
N LYS A 77 -2.23 17.49 5.63
CA LYS A 77 -3.68 17.46 5.41
C LYS A 77 -4.03 17.19 3.94
N GLY A 78 -3.35 17.87 3.03
CA GLY A 78 -3.49 17.65 1.60
C GLY A 78 -3.22 16.18 1.24
N ARG A 79 -2.13 15.60 1.74
CA ARG A 79 -1.79 14.19 1.49
C ARG A 79 -2.86 13.22 1.95
N ASP A 80 -3.47 13.45 3.11
CA ASP A 80 -4.54 12.59 3.61
C ASP A 80 -5.79 12.73 2.73
N ASP A 81 -6.24 13.96 2.46
CA ASP A 81 -7.42 14.23 1.65
C ASP A 81 -7.23 13.72 0.20
N GLY A 82 -6.01 13.83 -0.34
CA GLY A 82 -5.63 13.32 -1.66
C GLY A 82 -5.67 11.80 -1.73
N TYR A 83 -5.13 11.13 -0.71
CA TYR A 83 -5.19 9.67 -0.62
C TYR A 83 -6.62 9.16 -0.57
N ASP A 84 -7.47 9.76 0.28
CA ASP A 84 -8.87 9.35 0.41
C ASP A 84 -9.66 9.56 -0.87
N ALA A 85 -9.45 10.70 -1.55
CA ALA A 85 -10.08 10.98 -2.84
C ALA A 85 -9.61 9.98 -3.91
N GLY A 86 -8.31 9.72 -3.99
CA GLY A 86 -7.74 8.73 -4.89
C GLY A 86 -8.35 7.35 -4.65
N TYR A 87 -8.38 6.90 -3.39
CA TYR A 87 -8.92 5.61 -3.00
C TYR A 87 -10.38 5.43 -3.44
N GLN A 88 -11.22 6.43 -3.22
CA GLN A 88 -12.60 6.41 -3.67
C GLN A 88 -12.73 6.37 -5.19
N ASP A 89 -11.88 7.11 -5.90
CA ASP A 89 -11.86 7.13 -7.36
C ASP A 89 -11.43 5.79 -7.95
N GLY A 90 -10.43 5.12 -7.37
CA GLY A 90 -9.97 3.79 -7.75
C GLY A 90 -11.02 2.71 -7.51
N GLN A 91 -11.89 2.88 -6.52
CA GLN A 91 -13.01 1.96 -6.26
C GLN A 91 -14.20 2.11 -7.22
N LYS A 92 -14.24 3.13 -8.08
CA LYS A 92 -15.37 3.32 -9.00
C LYS A 92 -15.51 2.13 -9.94
N LEU A 93 -16.75 1.74 -10.23
CA LEU A 93 -17.03 0.64 -11.16
C LEU A 93 -16.51 1.00 -12.57
N GLY A 94 -15.62 0.17 -13.11
CA GLY A 94 -14.99 0.43 -14.41
C GLY A 94 -13.85 1.43 -14.36
N ALA A 95 -13.35 1.77 -13.16
CA ALA A 95 -12.12 2.54 -13.02
C ALA A 95 -10.96 1.82 -13.75
N PRO A 96 -10.19 2.52 -14.61
CA PRO A 96 -8.98 1.97 -15.20
C PRO A 96 -7.94 1.66 -14.11
N GLU A 97 -6.95 0.82 -14.42
CA GLU A 97 -5.87 0.46 -13.48
C GLU A 97 -5.01 1.67 -13.08
N GLU A 98 -4.89 2.64 -13.97
CA GLU A 98 -4.20 3.91 -13.74
C GLU A 98 -5.20 5.06 -13.91
N PRO A 99 -5.12 6.11 -13.09
CA PRO A 99 -6.01 7.25 -13.21
C PRO A 99 -5.74 8.01 -14.52
N GLU A 100 -6.78 8.57 -15.12
CA GLU A 100 -6.65 9.42 -16.32
C GLU A 100 -5.83 10.69 -16.04
N ASN A 101 -5.84 11.14 -14.79
CA ASN A 101 -5.04 12.25 -14.29
C ASN A 101 -4.40 11.82 -12.97
N ASP A 102 -3.08 11.69 -12.96
CA ASP A 102 -2.29 11.31 -11.78
C ASP A 102 -2.14 12.43 -10.74
N SER A 103 -2.46 13.67 -11.14
CA SER A 103 -2.26 14.88 -10.35
C SER A 103 -3.49 15.81 -10.37
N PRO A 104 -4.67 15.35 -9.95
CA PRO A 104 -5.90 16.15 -9.98
C PRO A 104 -5.87 17.31 -9.00
N GLN A 105 -6.67 18.34 -9.28
CA GLN A 105 -6.92 19.39 -8.31
C GLN A 105 -7.93 18.91 -7.26
N PRO A 106 -7.78 19.30 -5.99
CA PRO A 106 -8.83 19.10 -5.00
C PRO A 106 -10.08 19.92 -5.38
N GLU A 107 -11.27 19.35 -5.20
CA GLU A 107 -12.54 20.05 -5.44
C GLU A 107 -12.71 21.27 -4.52
N SER A 108 -12.20 21.15 -3.29
CA SER A 108 -12.20 22.20 -2.29
C SER A 108 -10.85 22.24 -1.57
N ASN A 109 -10.30 23.44 -1.43
CA ASN A 109 -9.10 23.67 -0.63
C ASN A 109 -9.47 24.53 0.58
N PRO A 110 -9.33 24.02 1.82
CA PRO A 110 -9.70 24.73 3.05
C PRO A 110 -8.81 25.95 3.34
N TYR A 111 -7.68 26.08 2.64
CA TYR A 111 -6.71 27.16 2.77
C TYR A 111 -6.80 28.18 1.61
N ASN A 112 -7.89 28.22 0.85
CA ASN A 112 -8.07 29.12 -0.30
C ASN A 112 -7.82 30.62 -0.02
N HIS A 113 -7.92 31.06 1.24
CA HIS A 113 -7.67 32.44 1.68
C HIS A 113 -6.19 32.76 1.92
N ASP A 114 -5.31 31.74 1.96
CA ASP A 114 -3.88 31.85 2.18
C ASP A 114 -3.13 31.17 1.04
N GLN A 115 -2.47 31.97 0.20
CA GLN A 115 -1.81 31.46 -1.00
C GLN A 115 -0.69 30.44 -0.71
N GLN A 116 0.03 30.60 0.41
CA GLN A 116 1.12 29.70 0.78
C GLN A 116 0.57 28.36 1.25
N ASN A 117 -0.38 28.39 2.19
CA ASN A 117 -0.99 27.19 2.74
C ASN A 117 -1.83 26.46 1.69
N LYS A 118 -2.49 27.21 0.79
CA LYS A 118 -3.16 26.66 -0.39
C LYS A 118 -2.19 25.84 -1.24
N GLY A 119 -1.02 26.39 -1.57
CA GLY A 119 -0.02 25.72 -2.39
C GLY A 119 0.54 24.45 -1.74
N LEU A 120 0.81 24.50 -0.44
CA LEU A 120 1.24 23.33 0.34
C LEU A 120 0.19 22.22 0.32
N TYR A 121 -1.07 22.57 0.58
CA TYR A 121 -2.18 21.63 0.52
C TYR A 121 -2.36 21.02 -0.87
N ASP A 122 -2.40 21.85 -1.92
CA ASP A 122 -2.58 21.38 -3.30
C ASP A 122 -1.44 20.44 -3.72
N SER A 123 -0.20 20.71 -3.25
CA SER A 123 0.94 19.83 -3.48
C SER A 123 0.77 18.49 -2.78
N GLY A 124 0.48 18.51 -1.47
CA GLY A 124 0.28 17.28 -0.70
C GLY A 124 -0.84 16.42 -1.25
N TYR A 125 -1.94 17.05 -1.66
CA TYR A 125 -3.07 16.35 -2.30
C TYR A 125 -2.65 15.57 -3.54
N ARG A 126 -1.93 16.21 -4.46
CA ARG A 126 -1.47 15.56 -5.69
C ARG A 126 -0.43 14.48 -5.42
N ASP A 127 0.50 14.72 -4.49
CA ASP A 127 1.57 13.78 -4.16
C ASP A 127 1.04 12.41 -3.71
N ASN A 128 -0.11 12.38 -3.02
CA ASN A 128 -0.63 11.14 -2.42
C ASN A 128 -1.88 10.58 -3.14
N TYR A 129 -2.47 11.33 -4.08
CA TYR A 129 -3.67 10.90 -4.80
C TYR A 129 -3.48 9.58 -5.56
N TYR A 130 -2.39 9.48 -6.35
CA TYR A 130 -2.11 8.28 -7.13
C TYR A 130 -1.98 7.02 -6.26
N ALA A 131 -1.33 7.16 -5.08
CA ALA A 131 -1.16 6.05 -4.15
C ALA A 131 -2.51 5.57 -3.61
N GLY A 132 -3.38 6.50 -3.22
CA GLY A 132 -4.76 6.19 -2.83
C GLY A 132 -5.52 5.47 -3.95
N TYR A 133 -5.43 5.99 -5.17
CA TYR A 133 -6.09 5.41 -6.35
C TYR A 133 -5.70 3.97 -6.60
N ARG A 134 -4.40 3.67 -6.60
CA ARG A 134 -3.91 2.30 -6.84
C ARG A 134 -4.42 1.33 -5.77
N ASN A 135 -4.38 1.73 -4.51
CA ASN A 135 -4.88 0.91 -3.41
C ASN A 135 -6.40 0.66 -3.54
N GLY A 136 -7.18 1.70 -3.83
CA GLY A 136 -8.62 1.57 -4.03
C GLY A 136 -8.99 0.68 -5.22
N TRP A 137 -8.22 0.79 -6.31
CA TRP A 137 -8.40 -0.05 -7.50
C TRP A 137 -8.08 -1.52 -7.20
N ASP A 138 -6.95 -1.78 -6.55
CA ASP A 138 -6.53 -3.14 -6.18
C ASP A 138 -7.55 -3.84 -5.27
N ASP A 139 -8.11 -3.11 -4.29
CA ASP A 139 -9.15 -3.63 -3.39
C ASP A 139 -10.43 -4.03 -4.13
N ASN A 140 -10.88 -3.21 -5.09
CA ASN A 140 -12.06 -3.52 -5.89
C ASN A 140 -11.81 -4.62 -6.94
N HIS A 141 -10.54 -4.85 -7.30
CA HIS A 141 -10.11 -5.86 -8.25
C HIS A 141 -9.36 -7.01 -7.58
N TYR A 142 -9.78 -7.41 -6.37
CA TYR A 142 -9.08 -8.41 -5.55
C TYR A 142 -8.71 -9.71 -6.30
N ILE A 143 -9.58 -10.23 -7.17
CA ILE A 143 -9.30 -11.42 -7.99
C ILE A 143 -8.15 -11.14 -8.96
N TRP A 144 -8.20 -9.99 -9.62
CA TRP A 144 -7.21 -9.61 -10.62
C TRP A 144 -5.87 -9.23 -9.97
N SER A 145 -5.90 -8.53 -8.84
CA SER A 145 -4.74 -8.20 -8.03
C SER A 145 -4.05 -9.46 -7.51
N THR A 146 -4.81 -10.41 -6.92
CA THR A 146 -4.25 -11.71 -6.49
C THR A 146 -3.69 -12.53 -7.64
N LEU A 147 -4.34 -12.55 -8.81
CA LEU A 147 -3.81 -13.17 -10.02
C LEU A 147 -2.50 -12.53 -10.48
N LYS A 148 -2.41 -11.19 -10.48
CA LYS A 148 -1.18 -10.46 -10.80
C LYS A 148 -0.06 -10.79 -9.83
N THR A 149 -0.34 -10.84 -8.53
CA THR A 149 0.66 -11.22 -7.52
C THR A 149 1.17 -12.63 -7.74
N VAL A 150 0.27 -13.61 -7.93
CA VAL A 150 0.65 -14.99 -8.22
C VAL A 150 1.46 -15.08 -9.51
N TRP A 151 1.04 -14.35 -10.55
CA TRP A 151 1.75 -14.32 -11.83
C TRP A 151 3.17 -13.74 -11.69
N ASN A 152 3.33 -12.62 -10.99
CA ASN A 152 4.63 -11.98 -10.75
C ASN A 152 5.58 -12.89 -9.97
N ILE A 153 5.08 -13.64 -9.00
CA ILE A 153 5.89 -14.64 -8.28
C ILE A 153 6.34 -15.73 -9.25
N ILE A 154 5.43 -16.26 -10.07
CA ILE A 154 5.75 -17.32 -11.03
C ILE A 154 6.80 -16.85 -12.05
N THR A 155 6.63 -15.66 -12.64
CA THR A 155 7.56 -15.14 -13.64
C THR A 155 8.93 -14.81 -13.05
N TYR A 156 8.97 -14.28 -11.83
CA TYR A 156 10.22 -14.05 -11.09
C TYR A 156 10.99 -15.36 -10.91
N TYR A 157 10.32 -16.43 -10.44
CA TYR A 157 10.96 -17.73 -10.24
C TYR A 157 11.35 -18.43 -11.55
N LEU A 158 10.63 -18.17 -12.64
CA LEU A 158 10.92 -18.72 -13.97
C LEU A 158 11.95 -17.89 -14.76
N GLY A 159 12.49 -16.82 -14.18
CA GLY A 159 13.52 -15.99 -14.80
C GLY A 159 13.01 -15.12 -15.95
N TYR A 160 11.70 -14.93 -16.07
CA TYR A 160 11.11 -13.95 -16.98
C TYR A 160 10.99 -12.62 -16.24
N SER A 161 12.07 -11.84 -16.21
CA SER A 161 11.97 -10.41 -15.90
C SER A 161 11.51 -9.67 -17.15
N ASN A 162 10.42 -8.91 -17.05
CA ASN A 162 10.22 -7.76 -17.96
C ASN A 162 11.07 -6.59 -17.48
#